data_AF-A0A378VS56-F1
#
_entry.id   AF-A0A378VS56-F1
#
_cell.length_a   1.000
_cell.length_b   1.000
_cell.length_c   1.000
_cell.angle_alpha   90.00
_cell.angle_beta   90.00
_cell.angle_gamma   90.00
#
_symmetry.space_group_name_H-M   'P 1'
#
loop_
_entity.id
_entity.type
_entity.pdbx_description
1 polymer ?
#
loop_
_entity_poly.entity_id
_entity_poly.type
_entity_poly.pdbx_seq_one_letter_code
_entity_poly.pdbx_strand_id
1 'polypeptide(L)'
;MQVTKNFSLRELTRSETARRAGVPNEPSPAEMDNIYYTAQQLEKIREYVGRPIIVTSCLRSERVNKLVGGSPTSAHRHGLAADCDASGMTSLAFAKLLIKMRDEGALKFDQLILEFPERGDGAWVHIGFRRNSPQRNQILTATKKNGKTVYLPGLHP
;
A
#
# COMPACT_ATOMS: atom_id res chain seq x y z
N MET A 1 -5.10 -7.62 18.04
CA MET A 1 -6.21 -8.28 17.34
C MET A 1 -5.74 -8.73 15.96
N GLN A 2 -6.08 -9.96 15.56
CA GLN A 2 -5.92 -10.41 14.17
C GLN A 2 -7.07 -9.85 13.32
N VAL A 3 -6.76 -9.31 12.15
CA VAL A 3 -7.76 -8.80 11.18
C VAL A 3 -8.11 -9.91 10.20
N THR A 4 -7.10 -10.64 9.73
CA THR A 4 -7.24 -11.87 8.94
C THR A 4 -6.24 -12.92 9.44
N LYS A 5 -6.13 -14.05 8.72
CA LYS A 5 -5.21 -15.15 9.07
C LYS A 5 -3.76 -14.67 9.20
N ASN A 6 -3.30 -13.87 8.24
CA ASN A 6 -1.91 -13.47 8.12
C ASN A 6 -1.63 -12.01 8.46
N PHE A 7 -2.65 -11.16 8.60
CA PHE A 7 -2.48 -9.73 8.89
C PHE A 7 -3.13 -9.32 10.21
N SER A 8 -2.36 -8.62 11.03
CA SER A 8 -2.81 -8.12 12.33
C SER A 8 -3.17 -6.65 12.26
N LEU A 9 -4.01 -6.17 13.18
CA LEU A 9 -4.31 -4.73 13.25
C LEU A 9 -3.05 -3.90 13.51
N ARG A 10 -2.15 -4.42 14.35
CA ARG A 10 -0.87 -3.75 14.69
C ARG A 10 0.01 -3.55 13.45
N GLU A 11 -0.02 -4.50 12.53
CA GLU A 11 0.71 -4.39 11.26
C GLU A 11 0.04 -3.38 10.33
N LEU A 12 -1.28 -3.43 10.21
CA LEU A 12 -2.06 -2.55 9.33
C LEU A 12 -2.15 -1.10 9.84
N THR A 13 -1.86 -0.85 11.11
CA THR A 13 -1.73 0.50 11.68
C THR A 13 -0.28 0.91 11.94
N ARG A 14 0.70 0.12 11.51
CA ARG A 14 2.12 0.42 11.70
C ARG A 14 2.48 1.75 11.02
N SER A 15 3.15 2.61 11.77
CA SER A 15 3.77 3.83 11.25
C SER A 15 4.94 4.24 12.13
N GLU A 16 6.14 4.22 11.55
CA GLU A 16 7.36 4.65 12.24
C GLU A 16 7.34 6.16 12.53
N THR A 17 6.78 6.95 11.62
CA THR A 17 6.55 8.39 11.83
C THR A 17 5.61 8.64 13.00
N ALA A 18 4.52 7.87 13.10
CA ALA A 18 3.59 8.00 14.22
C ALA A 18 4.28 7.71 15.55
N ARG A 19 5.07 6.63 15.60
CA ARG A 19 5.87 6.24 16.76
C ARG A 19 6.86 7.32 17.18
N ARG A 20 7.64 7.86 16.23
CA ARG A 20 8.64 8.92 16.50
C ARG A 20 8.01 10.22 16.97
N ALA A 21 6.84 10.57 16.42
CA ALA A 21 6.12 11.79 16.79
C ALA A 21 5.22 11.63 18.03
N GLY A 22 5.12 10.42 18.60
CA GLY A 22 4.24 10.14 19.74
C GLY A 22 2.74 10.36 19.42
N VAL A 23 2.32 10.10 18.19
CA VAL A 23 0.93 10.30 17.75
C VAL A 23 0.24 8.96 17.49
N PRO A 24 -1.04 8.78 17.86
CA PRO A 24 -1.76 7.55 17.58
C PRO A 24 -2.08 7.43 16.09
N ASN A 25 -2.13 6.18 15.62
CA ASN A 25 -2.54 5.80 14.27
C ASN A 25 -3.68 4.78 14.35
N GLU A 26 -4.76 5.17 15.00
CA GLU A 26 -5.88 4.28 15.30
C GLU A 26 -7.03 4.49 14.32
N PRO A 27 -7.68 3.41 13.85
CA PRO A 27 -8.82 3.51 12.95
C PRO A 27 -10.11 3.80 13.71
N SER A 28 -10.97 4.59 13.08
CA SER A 28 -12.40 4.64 13.34
C SER A 28 -13.11 3.35 12.88
N PRO A 29 -14.38 3.12 13.26
CA PRO A 29 -15.14 1.95 12.81
C PRO A 29 -15.25 1.85 11.27
N ALA A 30 -15.47 2.97 10.58
CA ALA A 30 -15.54 2.99 9.11
C ALA A 30 -14.20 2.66 8.45
N GLU A 31 -13.09 3.12 9.04
CA GLU A 31 -11.74 2.76 8.58
C GLU A 31 -11.42 1.29 8.90
N MET A 32 -11.93 0.74 10.00
CA MET A 32 -11.81 -0.69 10.30
C MET A 32 -12.45 -1.55 9.21
N ASP A 33 -13.66 -1.22 8.74
CA ASP A 33 -14.31 -1.95 7.64
C ASP A 33 -13.48 -1.94 6.36
N ASN A 34 -12.84 -0.80 6.07
CA ASN A 34 -11.94 -0.67 4.93
C ASN A 34 -10.64 -1.46 5.13
N ILE A 35 -10.07 -1.45 6.34
CA ILE A 35 -8.90 -2.26 6.69
C ILE A 35 -9.20 -3.75 6.52
N TYR A 36 -10.38 -4.23 6.93
CA TYR A 36 -10.79 -5.62 6.68
C TYR A 36 -10.81 -5.93 5.18
N TYR A 37 -11.40 -5.05 4.36
CA TYR A 37 -11.42 -5.21 2.91
C TYR A 37 -10.01 -5.25 2.31
N THR A 38 -9.13 -4.32 2.71
CA THR A 38 -7.75 -4.26 2.23
C THR A 38 -6.95 -5.49 2.68
N ALA A 39 -7.11 -5.93 3.92
CA ALA A 39 -6.48 -7.16 4.41
C ALA A 39 -6.91 -8.39 3.61
N GLN A 40 -8.20 -8.51 3.25
CA GLN A 40 -8.67 -9.58 2.37
C GLN A 40 -8.03 -9.55 0.98
N GLN A 41 -7.77 -8.36 0.40
CA GLN A 41 -7.03 -8.28 -0.87
C GLN A 41 -5.57 -8.68 -0.69
N LEU A 42 -4.94 -8.30 0.42
CA LEU A 42 -3.57 -8.70 0.75
C LEU A 42 -3.44 -10.22 0.97
N GLU A 43 -4.47 -10.88 1.50
CA GLU A 43 -4.49 -12.35 1.60
C GLU A 43 -4.47 -13.01 0.21
N LYS A 44 -5.29 -12.53 -0.72
CA LYS A 44 -5.28 -13.02 -2.12
C LYS A 44 -3.91 -12.83 -2.77
N ILE A 45 -3.30 -11.67 -2.54
CA ILE A 45 -1.95 -11.36 -3.04
C ILE A 45 -0.94 -12.32 -2.43
N ARG A 46 -0.97 -12.52 -1.12
CA ARG A 46 -0.06 -13.44 -0.40
C ARG A 46 -0.18 -14.86 -0.92
N GLU A 47 -1.40 -15.35 -1.12
CA GLU A 47 -1.68 -16.68 -1.66
C GLU A 47 -1.15 -16.84 -3.08
N TYR A 48 -1.46 -15.89 -3.97
CA TYR A 48 -1.03 -15.93 -5.36
C TYR A 48 0.51 -15.83 -5.50
N VAL A 49 1.14 -14.96 -4.73
CA VAL A 49 2.61 -14.78 -4.75
C VAL A 49 3.32 -15.98 -4.09
N GLY A 50 2.63 -16.71 -3.20
CA GLY A 50 3.18 -17.85 -2.48
C GLY A 50 4.27 -17.47 -1.48
N ARG A 51 4.31 -16.20 -1.04
CA ARG A 51 5.34 -15.65 -0.14
C ARG A 51 4.74 -14.73 0.91
N PRO A 52 5.40 -14.54 2.07
CA PRO A 52 4.99 -13.53 3.03
C PRO A 52 4.97 -12.13 2.40
N ILE A 53 3.86 -11.42 2.59
CA ILE A 53 3.73 -9.99 2.26
C ILE A 53 4.01 -9.20 3.53
N ILE A 54 4.94 -8.27 3.44
CA ILE A 54 5.35 -7.39 4.55
C ILE A 54 4.67 -6.05 4.34
N VAL A 55 3.74 -5.68 5.22
CA VAL A 55 3.10 -4.36 5.18
C VAL A 55 3.85 -3.40 6.09
N THR A 56 4.29 -2.27 5.54
CA THR A 56 5.01 -1.23 6.27
C THR A 56 4.11 -0.05 6.64
N SER A 57 3.03 0.16 5.87
CA SER A 57 1.98 1.15 6.15
C SER A 57 0.66 0.71 5.51
N CYS A 58 -0.47 0.86 6.19
CA CYS A 58 -1.80 0.68 5.59
C CYS A 58 -2.73 1.84 5.97
N LEU A 59 -3.16 1.94 7.23
CA LEU A 59 -3.83 3.14 7.71
C LEU A 59 -2.82 4.26 7.96
N ARG A 60 -3.17 5.48 7.57
CA ARG A 60 -2.54 6.70 8.08
C ARG A 60 -3.62 7.66 8.54
N SER A 61 -3.78 7.84 9.85
CA SER A 61 -4.64 8.88 10.41
C SER A 61 -4.29 10.24 9.83
N GLU A 62 -5.21 11.19 9.83
CA GLU A 62 -4.97 12.51 9.23
C GLU A 62 -3.67 13.16 9.70
N ARG A 63 -3.39 13.08 11.01
CA ARG A 63 -2.16 13.62 11.60
C ARG A 63 -0.92 12.89 11.10
N VAL A 64 -0.96 11.56 11.04
CA VAL A 64 0.16 10.75 10.51
C VAL A 64 0.39 11.04 9.03
N ASN A 65 -0.68 11.12 8.23
CA ASN A 65 -0.59 11.41 6.81
C ASN A 65 0.04 12.79 6.54
N LYS A 66 -0.34 13.82 7.31
CA LYS A 66 0.29 15.15 7.24
C LYS A 66 1.78 15.09 7.59
N LEU A 67 2.16 14.37 8.66
CA LEU A 67 3.56 14.26 9.09
C LEU A 67 4.46 13.57 8.06
N VAL A 68 3.94 12.62 7.28
CA VAL A 68 4.71 11.99 6.19
C VAL A 68 4.67 12.78 4.88
N GLY A 69 4.02 13.95 4.85
CA GLY A 69 3.83 14.74 3.63
C GLY A 69 2.89 14.07 2.62
N GLY A 70 1.98 13.21 3.08
CA GLY A 70 1.04 12.48 2.24
C GLY A 70 -0.07 13.39 1.67
N SER A 71 -0.61 13.00 0.52
CA SER A 71 -1.73 13.72 -0.11
C SER A 71 -2.96 13.72 0.83
N PRO A 72 -3.70 14.85 0.94
CA PRO A 72 -4.98 14.89 1.65
C PRO A 72 -6.02 13.91 1.12
N THR A 73 -5.91 13.48 -0.13
CA THR A 73 -6.81 12.52 -0.78
C THR A 73 -6.26 11.09 -0.83
N SER A 74 -5.20 10.79 -0.07
CA SER A 74 -4.58 9.47 -0.05
C SER A 74 -5.54 8.39 0.47
N ALA A 75 -5.57 7.25 -0.22
CA ALA A 75 -6.36 6.08 0.20
C ALA A 75 -5.89 5.49 1.55
N HIS A 76 -4.64 5.73 1.96
CA HIS A 76 -4.16 5.37 3.30
C HIS A 76 -4.99 6.02 4.42
N ARG A 77 -5.52 7.23 4.19
CA ARG A 77 -6.38 7.92 5.17
C ARG A 77 -7.68 7.21 5.45
N HIS A 78 -8.04 6.26 4.60
CA HIS A 78 -9.29 5.52 4.71
C HIS A 78 -9.05 4.04 5.00
N GLY A 79 -7.81 3.62 5.24
CA GLY A 79 -7.46 2.20 5.37
C GLY A 79 -7.63 1.42 4.06
N LEU A 80 -7.67 2.11 2.92
CA LEU A 80 -7.92 1.54 1.58
C LEU A 80 -6.64 1.41 0.74
N ALA A 81 -5.47 1.47 1.37
CA ALA A 81 -4.21 1.27 0.69
C ALA A 81 -3.20 0.55 1.60
N ALA A 82 -2.17 -0.01 0.99
CA ALA A 82 -1.03 -0.60 1.68
C ALA A 82 0.27 -0.30 0.92
N ASP A 83 1.31 0.06 1.67
CA ASP A 83 2.69 0.01 1.23
C ASP A 83 3.25 -1.31 1.68
N CYS A 84 3.72 -2.11 0.73
CA CYS A 84 4.11 -3.48 0.99
C CYS A 84 5.13 -4.01 -0.02
N ASP A 85 5.78 -5.10 0.38
CA ASP A 85 6.64 -5.92 -0.47
C ASP A 85 6.45 -7.40 -0.17
N ALA A 86 6.90 -8.25 -1.09
CA ALA A 86 6.94 -9.69 -0.89
C ALA A 86 8.36 -10.14 -0.49
N SER A 87 8.46 -10.95 0.56
CA SER A 87 9.73 -11.42 1.10
C SER A 87 10.58 -12.13 0.04
N GLY A 88 11.85 -11.73 -0.08
CA GLY A 88 12.81 -12.31 -1.01
C GLY A 88 12.51 -12.00 -2.49
N MET A 89 11.84 -10.88 -2.77
CA MET A 89 11.56 -10.38 -4.11
C MET A 89 11.76 -8.86 -4.16
N THR A 90 12.22 -8.34 -5.30
CA THR A 90 12.32 -6.88 -5.50
C THR A 90 10.93 -6.26 -5.67
N SER A 91 10.78 -4.99 -5.29
CA SER A 91 9.51 -4.26 -5.45
C SER A 91 9.04 -4.21 -6.90
N LEU A 92 9.97 -4.12 -7.86
CA LEU A 92 9.64 -4.18 -9.29
C LEU A 92 9.04 -5.53 -9.70
N ALA A 93 9.64 -6.64 -9.27
CA ALA A 93 9.12 -7.98 -9.55
C ALA A 93 7.77 -8.19 -8.86
N PHE A 94 7.61 -7.66 -7.64
CA PHE A 94 6.34 -7.68 -6.94
C PHE A 94 5.25 -6.91 -7.69
N ALA A 95 5.52 -5.67 -8.10
CA ALA A 95 4.57 -4.86 -8.87
C ALA A 95 4.16 -5.56 -10.18
N LYS A 96 5.11 -6.20 -10.88
CA LYS A 96 4.81 -6.99 -12.10
C LYS A 96 3.87 -8.17 -11.82
N LEU A 97 4.03 -8.87 -10.70
CA LEU A 97 3.10 -9.94 -10.31
C LEU A 97 1.70 -9.42 -9.98
N LEU A 98 1.58 -8.25 -9.34
CA LEU A 98 0.29 -7.64 -9.05
C LEU A 98 -0.44 -7.19 -10.33
N ILE A 99 0.30 -6.70 -11.33
CA ILE A 99 -0.22 -6.43 -12.67
C ILE A 99 -0.72 -7.73 -13.32
N LYS A 100 0.07 -8.80 -13.27
CA LYS A 100 -0.33 -10.11 -13.80
C LYS A 100 -1.61 -10.63 -13.14
N MET A 101 -1.71 -10.59 -11.80
CA MET A 101 -2.93 -10.94 -11.07
C MET A 101 -4.14 -10.14 -11.54
N ARG A 102 -3.96 -8.84 -11.81
CA ARG A 102 -5.03 -8.00 -12.32
C ARG A 102 -5.47 -8.43 -13.71
N ASP A 103 -4.52 -8.68 -14.60
CA ASP A 103 -4.80 -9.05 -15.99
C ASP A 103 -5.49 -10.42 -16.08
N GLU A 104 -5.21 -11.33 -15.15
CA GLU A 104 -5.90 -12.60 -14.96
C GLU A 104 -7.27 -12.46 -14.25
N GLY A 105 -7.64 -11.25 -13.82
CA GLY A 105 -8.90 -10.98 -13.12
C GLY A 105 -8.92 -11.38 -11.64
N ALA A 106 -7.79 -11.87 -11.10
CA ALA A 106 -7.66 -12.31 -9.70
C ALA A 106 -7.56 -11.14 -8.71
N LEU A 107 -7.13 -9.96 -9.18
CA LEU A 107 -6.99 -8.74 -8.38
C LEU A 107 -7.62 -7.54 -9.09
N LYS A 108 -8.23 -6.64 -8.32
CA LYS A 108 -8.69 -5.33 -8.82
C LYS A 108 -8.12 -4.25 -7.91
N PHE A 109 -7.46 -3.25 -8.47
CA PHE A 109 -6.88 -2.15 -7.71
C PHE A 109 -7.17 -0.81 -8.37
N ASP A 110 -7.26 0.24 -7.56
CA ASP A 110 -7.41 1.60 -8.04
C ASP A 110 -6.07 2.12 -8.59
N GLN A 111 -5.02 1.95 -7.80
CA GLN A 111 -3.69 2.46 -8.09
C GLN A 111 -2.62 1.49 -7.59
N LEU A 112 -1.64 1.22 -8.44
CA LEU A 112 -0.42 0.49 -8.14
C LEU A 112 0.76 1.42 -8.44
N ILE A 113 1.60 1.70 -7.46
CA ILE A 113 2.76 2.57 -7.61
C ILE A 113 4.00 1.83 -7.16
N LEU A 114 4.99 1.73 -8.04
CA LEU A 114 6.35 1.37 -7.66
C LEU A 114 7.02 2.63 -7.09
N GLU A 115 7.21 2.69 -5.78
CA GLU A 115 7.73 3.88 -5.11
C GLU A 115 9.24 3.82 -4.91
N PHE A 116 9.92 4.82 -5.48
CA PHE A 116 11.35 5.08 -5.40
C PHE A 116 12.23 3.86 -5.75
N PRO A 117 12.03 3.24 -6.94
CA PRO A 117 12.82 2.08 -7.36
C PRO A 117 14.33 2.35 -7.38
N GLU A 118 14.74 3.61 -7.55
CA GLU A 118 16.14 4.03 -7.45
C GLU A 118 16.80 3.73 -6.08
N ARG A 119 16.01 3.37 -5.05
CA ARG A 119 16.49 3.01 -3.71
C ARG A 119 16.85 1.54 -3.56
N GLY A 120 16.67 0.71 -4.59
CA GLY A 120 16.92 -0.74 -4.50
C GLY A 120 16.05 -1.39 -3.43
N ASP A 121 16.67 -2.00 -2.42
CA ASP A 121 15.98 -2.65 -1.29
C ASP A 121 15.17 -1.69 -0.41
N GLY A 122 15.36 -0.37 -0.57
CA GLY A 122 14.56 0.66 0.08
C GLY A 122 13.33 1.12 -0.70
N ALA A 123 13.06 0.53 -1.87
CA ALA A 123 11.83 0.74 -2.63
C ALA A 123 10.65 -0.02 -2.00
N TRP A 124 9.44 0.29 -2.42
CA TRP A 124 8.25 -0.48 -2.05
C TRP A 124 7.17 -0.40 -3.11
N VAL A 125 6.13 -1.22 -2.96
CA VAL A 125 4.92 -1.13 -3.78
C VAL A 125 3.78 -0.55 -2.96
N HIS A 126 3.23 0.56 -3.42
CA HIS A 126 1.95 1.06 -2.96
C HIS A 126 0.82 0.42 -3.77
N ILE A 127 -0.18 -0.14 -3.10
CA ILE A 127 -1.43 -0.60 -3.70
C ILE A 127 -2.63 0.04 -3.00
N GLY A 128 -3.48 0.71 -3.78
CA GLY A 128 -4.69 1.39 -3.32
C GLY A 128 -5.95 0.83 -3.96
N PHE A 129 -7.07 0.94 -3.24
CA PHE A 129 -8.38 0.43 -3.65
C PHE A 129 -9.48 1.49 -3.47
N ARG A 130 -10.59 1.33 -4.19
CA ARG A 130 -11.85 2.06 -3.99
C ARG A 130 -12.97 1.10 -3.66
N ARG A 131 -13.91 1.55 -2.82
CA ARG A 131 -15.15 0.80 -2.50
C ARG A 131 -16.42 1.42 -3.09
N ASN A 132 -16.43 2.73 -3.29
CA ASN A 132 -17.64 3.48 -3.70
C ASN A 132 -17.53 4.08 -5.11
N SER A 133 -16.56 3.63 -5.90
CA SER A 133 -16.39 4.04 -7.29
C SER A 133 -15.58 3.01 -8.05
N PRO A 134 -15.65 3.00 -9.40
CA PRO A 134 -14.82 2.14 -10.21
C PRO A 134 -13.33 2.35 -9.92
N GLN A 135 -12.59 1.24 -9.98
CA GLN A 135 -11.14 1.24 -9.92
C GLN A 135 -10.56 1.95 -11.15
N ARG A 136 -9.58 2.85 -10.97
CA ARG A 136 -8.92 3.51 -12.10
C ARG A 136 -7.91 2.62 -12.82
N ASN A 137 -7.47 1.52 -12.20
CA ASN A 137 -6.42 0.62 -12.70
C ASN A 137 -5.11 1.34 -13.06
N GLN A 138 -4.75 2.39 -12.32
CA GLN A 138 -3.54 3.16 -12.58
C GLN A 138 -2.29 2.36 -12.21
N ILE A 139 -1.31 2.33 -13.12
CA ILE A 139 0.04 1.82 -12.85
C ILE A 139 0.99 2.99 -12.98
N LEU A 140 1.76 3.26 -11.93
CA LEU A 140 2.69 4.38 -11.88
C LEU A 140 4.04 3.97 -11.28
N THR A 141 5.02 4.83 -11.45
CA THR A 141 6.28 4.84 -10.69
C THR A 141 6.44 6.19 -10.03
N ALA A 142 6.76 6.23 -8.73
CA ALA A 142 7.14 7.46 -8.05
C ALA A 142 8.67 7.53 -7.97
N THR A 143 9.27 8.64 -8.38
CA THR A 143 10.73 8.87 -8.29
C THR A 143 11.03 10.31 -7.85
N LYS A 144 12.27 10.59 -7.44
CA LYS A 144 12.70 11.96 -7.12
C LYS A 144 13.31 12.68 -8.32
N LYS A 145 12.72 13.82 -8.69
CA LYS A 145 13.29 14.77 -9.66
C LYS A 145 13.39 16.15 -9.02
N ASN A 146 14.60 16.71 -8.95
CA ASN A 146 14.87 18.01 -8.33
C ASN A 146 14.30 18.12 -6.90
N GLY A 147 14.48 17.07 -6.09
CA GLY A 147 13.98 16.99 -4.70
C GLY A 147 12.47 16.72 -4.55
N LYS A 148 11.68 16.82 -5.63
CA LYS A 148 10.23 16.59 -5.60
C LYS A 148 9.89 15.19 -6.08
N THR A 149 8.82 14.62 -5.53
CA THR A 149 8.27 13.34 -6.00
C THR A 149 7.52 13.59 -7.31
N VAL A 150 7.85 12.82 -8.35
CA VAL A 150 7.18 12.83 -9.65
C VAL A 150 6.62 11.44 -9.91
N TYR A 151 5.41 11.39 -10.49
CA TYR A 151 4.74 10.16 -10.84
C TYR A 151 4.77 9.96 -12.36
N LEU A 152 5.34 8.85 -12.81
CA LEU A 152 5.44 8.46 -14.21
C LEU A 152 4.42 7.35 -14.52
N PRO A 153 3.69 7.40 -15.64
CA PRO A 153 2.84 6.30 -16.07
C PRO A 153 3.65 5.03 -16.37
N GLY A 154 3.21 3.88 -15.83
CA GLY A 154 3.88 2.59 -16.02
C GLY A 154 4.95 2.28 -14.96
N LEU A 155 5.57 1.11 -15.09
CA LEU A 155 6.68 0.68 -14.24
C LEU A 155 8.03 1.09 -14.87
N HIS A 156 8.75 1.98 -14.20
CA HIS A 156 10.08 2.43 -14.58
C HIS A 156 11.07 1.91 -13.51
N PRO A 157 12.05 1.08 -13.87
CA PRO A 157 13.07 0.60 -12.93
C PRO A 157 14.09 1.69 -12.56
#